data_AF-A0A7X5XWZ8-F1
#
_entry.id   AF-A0A7X5XWZ8-F1
#
_cell.length_a   1.000
_cell.length_b   1.000
_cell.length_c   1.000
_cell.angle_alpha   90.00
_cell.angle_beta   90.00
_cell.angle_gamma   90.00
#
_symmetry.space_group_name_H-M   'P 1'
#
loop_
_entity.id
_entity.type
_entity.pdbx_description
1 polymer ?
#
loop_
_entity_poly.entity_id
_entity_poly.type
_entity_poly.pdbx_seq_one_letter_code
_entity_poly.pdbx_strand_id
1 'polypeptide(L)'
;MKTRSIAAALLLLAPLAACNSPQVADTTATANVDSPLVATPSPAPVPIDTPVAKDEAAPRSAARRCRFEVDGKTLLDGQCQVYPMGDGGYTLNTWSAGKPAQSHFAVVTTRADGMADATWNADPDDDRAGDPLGTVTRKDGCWVNQRTRICVR
;
A
#
# COMPACT_ATOMS: atom_id res chain seq x y z
N MET A 1 -10.36 -7.64 -59.36
CA MET A 1 -9.26 -8.56 -59.01
C MET A 1 -9.74 -9.48 -57.89
N LYS A 2 -9.42 -10.77 -57.99
CA LYS A 2 -10.05 -11.88 -57.23
C LYS A 2 -8.93 -12.82 -56.77
N THR A 3 -8.73 -12.97 -55.46
CA THR A 3 -7.99 -14.07 -54.76
C THR A 3 -8.05 -13.78 -53.25
N ARG A 4 -8.87 -14.46 -52.42
CA ARG A 4 -8.71 -15.80 -51.79
C ARG A 4 -7.42 -15.97 -50.98
N SER A 5 -7.54 -16.09 -49.64
CA SER A 5 -7.25 -17.33 -48.85
C SER A 5 -5.87 -17.25 -48.16
N ILE A 6 -5.52 -17.84 -47.01
CA ILE A 6 -6.07 -18.81 -46.05
C ILE A 6 -5.33 -18.64 -44.69
N ALA A 7 -5.96 -19.12 -43.63
CA ALA A 7 -5.54 -19.31 -42.24
C ALA A 7 -4.09 -19.73 -41.91
N ALA A 8 -3.70 -19.46 -40.66
CA ALA A 8 -2.97 -20.43 -39.83
C ALA A 8 -3.20 -20.15 -38.34
N ALA A 9 -3.82 -21.10 -37.66
CA ALA A 9 -3.91 -21.16 -36.20
C ALA A 9 -2.62 -21.76 -35.63
N LEU A 10 -2.11 -21.21 -34.53
CA LEU A 10 -1.22 -21.95 -33.63
C LEU A 10 -1.65 -21.70 -32.17
N LEU A 11 -2.40 -22.67 -31.65
CA LEU A 11 -2.58 -22.91 -30.22
C LEU A 11 -1.28 -23.51 -29.68
N LEU A 12 -0.65 -22.84 -28.70
CA LEU A 12 0.37 -23.43 -27.86
C LEU A 12 -0.17 -23.49 -26.43
N LEU A 13 -0.67 -24.67 -26.07
CA LEU A 13 -0.94 -25.07 -24.69
C LEU A 13 0.40 -25.35 -24.01
N ALA A 14 0.70 -24.64 -22.92
CA ALA A 14 1.81 -24.95 -22.03
C ALA A 14 1.33 -25.95 -20.94
N PRO A 15 2.12 -27.00 -20.63
CA PRO A 15 1.79 -27.90 -19.53
C PRO A 15 2.18 -27.29 -18.17
N LEU A 16 1.26 -27.39 -17.20
CA LEU A 16 1.50 -27.16 -15.78
C LEU A 16 2.45 -28.24 -15.25
N ALA A 17 3.68 -27.87 -14.89
CA ALA A 17 4.56 -28.69 -14.09
C ALA A 17 4.40 -28.29 -12.60
N ALA A 18 3.51 -28.98 -11.88
CA ALA A 18 3.47 -28.93 -10.43
C ALA A 18 4.22 -30.14 -9.87
N CYS A 19 5.48 -29.94 -9.47
CA CYS A 19 6.23 -30.90 -8.67
C CYS A 19 5.67 -30.87 -7.25
N ASN A 20 4.90 -31.91 -6.91
CA ASN A 20 4.47 -32.21 -5.56
C ASN A 20 5.66 -32.82 -4.80
N SER A 21 6.07 -32.24 -3.68
CA SER A 21 7.03 -32.87 -2.75
C SER A 21 6.43 -32.92 -1.35
N PRO A 22 6.29 -34.11 -0.75
CA PRO A 22 5.98 -34.26 0.67
C PRO A 22 7.26 -34.44 1.48
N GLN A 23 7.42 -33.69 2.57
CA GLN A 23 8.36 -33.98 3.64
C GLN A 23 7.74 -33.47 4.95
N VAL A 24 7.02 -34.33 5.68
CA VAL A 24 7.49 -35.22 6.76
C VAL A 24 7.97 -34.45 8.01
N ALA A 25 7.08 -34.51 9.01
CA ALA A 25 7.27 -34.71 10.45
C ALA A 25 8.14 -33.74 11.29
N ASP A 26 7.45 -33.18 12.29
CA ASP A 26 7.77 -33.15 13.72
C ASP A 26 9.20 -32.88 14.16
N THR A 27 9.40 -31.74 14.83
CA THR A 27 10.06 -31.76 16.14
C THR A 27 9.54 -30.60 17.00
N THR A 28 8.71 -30.95 17.98
CA THR A 28 8.43 -30.15 19.17
C THR A 28 9.72 -29.91 19.95
N ALA A 29 10.06 -28.65 20.20
CA ALA A 29 11.07 -28.27 21.19
C ALA A 29 10.67 -26.95 21.86
N THR A 30 9.61 -26.99 22.67
CA THR A 30 9.41 -25.99 23.72
C THR A 30 10.15 -26.47 24.96
N ALA A 31 11.28 -25.83 25.24
CA ALA A 31 12.00 -25.97 26.49
C ALA A 31 11.10 -25.55 27.66
N ASN A 32 10.75 -26.52 28.52
CA ASN A 32 10.14 -26.23 29.81
C ASN A 32 11.19 -25.61 30.74
N VAL A 33 10.92 -24.40 31.18
CA VAL A 33 11.74 -23.65 32.14
C VAL A 33 11.31 -24.08 33.53
N ASP A 34 12.15 -24.85 34.21
CA ASP A 34 12.04 -25.10 35.65
C ASP A 34 13.06 -24.17 36.33
N SER A 35 12.58 -23.19 37.09
CA SER A 35 13.41 -22.33 37.94
C SER A 35 12.69 -22.10 39.26
N PRO A 36 13.31 -22.48 40.41
CA PRO A 36 12.65 -22.42 41.70
C PRO A 36 12.54 -20.98 42.22
N LEU A 37 11.39 -20.71 42.84
CA LEU A 37 11.08 -19.47 43.55
C LEU A 37 12.14 -19.14 44.61
N VAL A 38 12.74 -17.95 44.51
CA VAL A 38 13.28 -17.24 45.67
C VAL A 38 12.59 -15.88 45.72
N ALA A 39 11.65 -15.74 46.66
CA ALA A 39 10.94 -14.50 46.93
C ALA A 39 11.90 -13.51 47.60
N THR A 40 12.18 -12.40 46.93
CA THR A 40 12.77 -11.20 47.55
C THR A 40 11.64 -10.23 47.92
N PRO A 41 11.71 -9.53 49.07
CA PRO A 41 10.69 -8.55 49.45
C PRO A 41 10.67 -7.38 48.46
N SER A 42 9.47 -7.10 47.93
CA SER A 42 9.19 -6.00 47.00
C SER A 42 9.34 -4.64 47.71
N PRO A 43 10.13 -3.68 47.20
CA PRO A 43 10.09 -2.31 47.69
C PRO A 43 8.78 -1.63 47.26
N ALA A 44 8.15 -0.93 48.21
CA ALA A 44 6.89 -0.22 47.99
C ALA A 44 6.96 0.77 46.80
N PRO A 45 5.88 0.92 46.01
CA PRO A 45 5.87 1.85 44.88
C PRO A 45 5.83 3.29 45.39
N VAL A 46 6.87 4.05 45.07
CA VAL A 46 6.86 5.51 45.14
C VAL A 46 5.90 6.04 44.07
N PRO A 47 4.99 6.99 44.37
CA PRO A 47 4.19 7.64 43.34
C PRO A 47 5.12 8.53 42.50
N ILE A 48 5.44 8.07 41.29
CA ILE A 48 6.09 8.89 40.28
C ILE A 48 4.99 9.69 39.59
N ASP A 49 4.81 10.95 40.00
CA ASP A 49 4.04 11.95 39.26
C ASP A 49 4.76 12.25 37.93
N THR A 50 4.70 11.30 37.00
CA THR A 50 5.12 11.49 35.62
C THR A 50 3.92 12.05 34.87
N PRO A 51 4.02 13.22 34.21
CA PRO A 51 3.02 13.63 33.24
C PRO A 51 2.99 12.57 32.14
N VAL A 52 1.89 11.82 32.04
CA VAL A 52 1.64 10.95 30.89
C VAL A 52 1.57 11.86 29.68
N ALA A 53 2.66 11.86 28.90
CA ALA A 53 2.75 12.63 27.68
C ALA A 53 1.57 12.25 26.77
N LYS A 54 0.91 13.30 26.29
CA LYS A 54 -0.26 13.32 25.42
C LYS A 54 -0.14 12.31 24.29
N ASP A 55 -1.08 11.37 24.30
CA ASP A 55 -1.45 10.43 23.25
C ASP A 55 -1.18 11.01 21.84
N GLU A 56 -0.08 10.60 21.21
CA GLU A 56 0.19 10.88 19.81
C GLU A 56 -0.69 9.93 18.99
N ALA A 57 -1.96 10.31 18.84
CA ALA A 57 -2.93 9.52 18.11
C ALA A 57 -2.40 9.25 16.69
N ALA A 58 -2.29 7.96 16.34
CA ALA A 58 -1.85 7.54 15.02
C ALA A 58 -2.61 8.28 13.90
N PRO A 59 -1.93 8.61 12.78
CA PRO A 59 -2.58 9.31 11.68
C PRO A 59 -3.81 8.53 11.21
N ARG A 60 -5.00 9.13 11.39
CA ARG A 60 -6.24 8.56 10.89
C ARG A 60 -6.43 8.96 9.44
N SER A 61 -7.14 8.13 8.69
CA SER A 61 -7.55 8.51 7.35
C SER A 61 -8.55 9.67 7.38
N ALA A 62 -8.55 10.49 6.33
CA ALA A 62 -9.42 11.66 6.24
C ALA A 62 -10.01 11.81 4.83
N ALA A 63 -11.26 12.25 4.77
CA ALA A 63 -11.88 12.68 3.53
C ALA A 63 -11.30 14.04 3.11
N ARG A 64 -10.86 14.16 1.86
CA ARG A 64 -10.20 15.36 1.31
C ARG A 64 -10.69 15.68 -0.09
N ARG A 65 -10.36 16.87 -0.58
CA ARG A 65 -10.50 17.20 -2.02
C ARG A 65 -9.24 16.77 -2.74
N CYS A 66 -9.37 15.84 -3.68
CA CYS A 66 -8.26 15.31 -4.46
C CYS A 66 -8.41 15.60 -5.95
N ARG A 67 -7.26 15.60 -6.62
CA ARG A 67 -7.15 15.43 -8.08
C ARG A 67 -6.18 14.28 -8.33
N PHE A 68 -6.58 13.32 -9.15
CA PHE A 68 -5.71 12.23 -9.59
C PHE A 68 -5.78 12.09 -11.11
N GLU A 69 -4.64 12.30 -11.76
CA GLU A 69 -4.47 12.20 -13.20
C GLU A 69 -3.36 11.22 -13.54
N VAL A 70 -3.57 10.42 -14.59
CA VAL A 70 -2.56 9.54 -15.16
C VAL A 70 -2.65 9.58 -16.69
N ASP A 71 -1.52 9.79 -17.35
CA ASP A 71 -1.36 9.79 -18.81
C ASP A 71 -2.42 10.67 -19.52
N GLY A 72 -2.66 11.85 -18.96
CA GLY A 72 -3.62 12.85 -19.47
C GLY A 72 -5.08 12.57 -19.14
N LYS A 73 -5.42 11.46 -18.49
CA LYS A 73 -6.78 11.13 -18.04
C LYS A 73 -6.98 11.57 -16.60
N THR A 74 -8.12 12.23 -16.34
CA THR A 74 -8.54 12.54 -14.97
C THR A 74 -9.34 11.36 -14.42
N LEU A 75 -8.75 10.68 -13.44
CA LEU A 75 -9.37 9.53 -12.76
C LEU A 75 -10.24 9.97 -11.58
N LEU A 76 -9.89 11.09 -10.95
CA LEU A 76 -10.68 11.72 -9.90
C LEU A 76 -10.44 13.23 -9.89
N ASP A 77 -11.52 14.01 -9.77
CA ASP A 77 -11.51 15.41 -9.32
C ASP A 77 -12.69 15.61 -8.36
N GLY A 78 -12.44 15.45 -7.05
CA GLY A 78 -13.54 15.33 -6.09
C GLY A 78 -13.12 14.87 -4.72
N GLN A 79 -14.05 14.25 -3.99
CA GLN A 79 -13.78 13.68 -2.67
C GLN A 79 -12.97 12.39 -2.80
N CYS A 80 -12.01 12.21 -1.91
CA CYS A 80 -11.16 11.03 -1.78
C CYS A 80 -10.98 10.70 -0.30
N GLN A 81 -10.56 9.47 -0.01
CA GLN A 81 -10.04 9.13 1.31
C GLN A 81 -8.52 9.05 1.26
N VAL A 82 -7.84 9.76 2.15
CA VAL A 82 -6.39 9.79 2.25
C VAL A 82 -5.96 9.07 3.52
N TYR A 83 -5.05 8.11 3.39
CA TYR A 83 -4.48 7.35 4.49
C TYR A 83 -3.01 7.74 4.62
N PRO A 84 -2.62 8.53 5.64
CA PRO A 84 -1.22 8.87 5.85
C PRO A 84 -0.40 7.62 6.20
N MET A 85 0.81 7.52 5.66
CA MET A 85 1.74 6.41 5.93
C MET A 85 2.95 6.83 6.78
N GLY A 86 3.03 8.11 7.18
CA GLY A 86 4.22 8.70 7.80
C GLY A 86 5.05 9.52 6.81
N ASP A 87 5.90 10.42 7.32
CA ASP A 87 6.88 11.20 6.55
C ASP A 87 6.33 12.00 5.35
N GLY A 88 5.02 12.28 5.34
CA GLY A 88 4.32 12.96 4.25
C GLY A 88 3.88 12.04 3.10
N GLY A 89 4.19 10.74 3.17
CA GLY A 89 3.65 9.71 2.29
C GLY A 89 2.20 9.35 2.64
N TYR A 90 1.45 8.87 1.65
CA TYR A 90 0.04 8.52 1.82
C TYR A 90 -0.48 7.60 0.72
N THR A 91 -1.57 6.90 1.03
CA THR A 91 -2.45 6.29 0.03
C THR A 91 -3.62 7.23 -0.26
N LEU A 92 -3.93 7.45 -1.53
CA LEU A 92 -5.12 8.14 -2.01
C LEU A 92 -6.07 7.11 -2.60
N ASN A 93 -7.24 6.95 -1.97
CA ASN A 93 -8.34 6.15 -2.49
C ASN A 93 -9.38 7.06 -3.11
N THR A 94 -9.90 6.72 -4.28
CA THR A 94 -11.00 7.47 -4.91
C THR A 94 -12.37 7.14 -4.31
N TRP A 95 -12.39 6.43 -3.18
CA TRP A 95 -13.58 5.99 -2.43
C TRP A 95 -13.37 6.15 -0.92
N SER A 96 -14.46 6.05 -0.13
CA SER A 96 -14.45 6.27 1.32
C SER A 96 -14.43 4.99 2.17
N ALA A 97 -15.05 3.90 1.71
CA ALA A 97 -15.09 2.63 2.44
C ALA A 97 -15.35 1.46 1.49
N GLY A 98 -14.53 0.40 1.58
CA GLY A 98 -14.55 -0.74 0.67
C GLY A 98 -14.22 -0.34 -0.78
N LYS A 99 -13.26 -1.00 -1.43
CA LYS A 99 -12.91 -0.65 -2.82
C LYS A 99 -14.10 -0.95 -3.75
N PRO A 100 -14.73 0.05 -4.40
CA PRO A 100 -15.76 -0.20 -5.39
C PRO A 100 -15.15 -0.92 -6.61
N ALA A 101 -15.97 -1.65 -7.35
CA ALA A 101 -15.58 -2.13 -8.67
C ALA A 101 -15.14 -0.94 -9.55
N GLN A 102 -14.16 -1.16 -10.41
CA GLN A 102 -13.69 -0.15 -11.35
C GLN A 102 -13.23 1.16 -10.66
N SER A 103 -12.44 1.08 -9.58
CA SER A 103 -11.92 2.24 -8.86
C SER A 103 -10.39 2.28 -8.80
N HIS A 104 -9.84 3.49 -8.83
CA HIS A 104 -8.39 3.70 -8.83
C HIS A 104 -7.88 4.20 -7.48
N PHE A 105 -6.64 3.89 -7.18
CA PHE A 105 -5.94 4.43 -6.02
C PHE A 105 -4.45 4.56 -6.32
N ALA A 106 -3.79 5.44 -5.57
CA ALA A 106 -2.37 5.69 -5.69
C ALA A 106 -1.69 5.67 -4.32
N VAL A 107 -0.44 5.24 -4.32
CA VAL A 107 0.44 5.30 -3.16
C VAL A 107 1.55 6.29 -3.48
N VAL A 108 1.81 7.22 -2.56
CA VAL A 108 2.92 8.15 -2.62
C VAL A 108 3.85 7.88 -1.45
N THR A 109 5.10 7.53 -1.75
CA THR A 109 6.15 7.27 -0.78
C THR A 109 7.19 8.37 -0.87
N THR A 110 7.25 9.23 0.15
CA THR A 110 8.21 10.33 0.22
C THR A 110 9.63 9.82 0.44
N ARG A 111 10.60 10.58 -0.08
CA ARG A 111 12.02 10.34 0.06
C ARG A 111 12.69 11.43 0.88
N ALA A 112 13.88 11.15 1.39
CA ALA A 112 14.70 12.09 2.14
C ALA A 112 15.18 13.31 1.32
N ASP A 113 15.22 13.19 -0.01
CA ASP A 113 15.59 14.28 -0.94
C ASP A 113 14.44 15.25 -1.24
N GLY A 114 13.27 15.06 -0.61
CA GLY A 114 12.07 15.86 -0.83
C GLY A 114 11.26 15.48 -2.08
N MET A 115 11.67 14.46 -2.82
CA MET A 115 10.87 13.85 -3.90
C MET A 115 9.97 12.73 -3.33
N ALA A 116 9.20 12.08 -4.20
CA ALA A 116 8.46 10.87 -3.83
C ALA A 116 8.43 9.88 -5.00
N ASP A 117 8.24 8.59 -4.70
CA ASP A 117 7.78 7.60 -5.66
C ASP A 117 6.28 7.51 -5.62
N ALA A 118 5.68 7.39 -6.80
CA ALA A 118 4.26 7.13 -6.93
C ALA A 118 4.02 5.80 -7.65
N THR A 119 3.10 5.02 -7.10
CA THR A 119 2.54 3.83 -7.72
C THR A 119 1.02 3.88 -7.70
N TRP A 120 0.36 3.09 -8.55
CA TRP A 120 -1.09 3.01 -8.66
C TRP A 120 -1.52 1.63 -9.16
N ASN A 121 -2.83 1.39 -9.23
CA ASN A 121 -3.36 0.07 -9.56
C ASN A 121 -3.52 -0.21 -11.05
N ALA A 122 -3.40 0.79 -11.94
CA ALA A 122 -3.54 0.72 -13.40
C ALA A 122 -4.84 0.08 -13.93
N ASP A 123 -5.05 -1.21 -13.67
CA ASP A 123 -6.34 -1.86 -13.75
C ASP A 123 -7.23 -1.42 -12.56
N PRO A 124 -8.41 -0.82 -12.81
CA PRO A 124 -9.28 -0.38 -11.74
C PRO A 124 -9.92 -1.52 -10.92
N ASP A 125 -9.76 -2.78 -11.31
CA ASP A 125 -10.17 -3.96 -10.52
C ASP A 125 -9.05 -4.52 -9.62
N ASP A 126 -7.79 -4.11 -9.80
CA ASP A 126 -6.66 -4.60 -9.01
C ASP A 126 -6.73 -4.23 -7.52
N ASP A 127 -6.21 -5.11 -6.66
CA ASP A 127 -6.16 -4.95 -5.20
C ASP A 127 -4.86 -4.28 -4.70
N ARG A 128 -3.92 -3.99 -5.60
CA ARG A 128 -2.59 -3.44 -5.28
C ARG A 128 -2.24 -2.26 -6.17
N ALA A 129 -1.48 -1.31 -5.61
CA ALA A 129 -0.87 -0.22 -6.37
C ALA A 129 0.56 -0.60 -6.79
N GLY A 130 0.67 -1.58 -7.70
CA GLY A 130 1.97 -2.11 -8.15
C GLY A 130 2.60 -1.36 -9.32
N ASP A 131 1.79 -0.67 -10.13
CA ASP A 131 2.27 -0.05 -11.35
C ASP A 131 2.98 1.28 -11.07
N PRO A 132 4.18 1.50 -11.65
CA PRO A 132 4.92 2.72 -11.40
C PRO A 132 4.32 3.90 -12.17
N LEU A 133 4.05 4.99 -11.44
CA LEU A 133 3.88 6.33 -12.00
C LEU A 133 5.23 7.07 -12.09
N GLY A 134 6.24 6.56 -11.39
CA GLY A 134 7.61 7.05 -11.38
C GLY A 134 7.87 8.07 -10.26
N THR A 135 9.04 8.69 -10.32
CA THR A 135 9.43 9.74 -9.38
C THR A 135 8.62 11.02 -9.66
N VAL A 136 8.15 11.66 -8.60
CA VAL A 136 7.33 12.86 -8.62
C VAL A 136 7.92 13.95 -7.72
N THR A 137 7.69 15.21 -8.08
CA THR A 137 8.11 16.39 -7.31
C THR A 137 6.92 17.19 -6.80
N ARG A 138 7.10 17.97 -5.74
CA ARG A 138 6.05 18.89 -5.26
C ARG A 138 5.92 20.09 -6.19
N LYS A 139 4.70 20.37 -6.65
CA LYS A 139 4.32 21.60 -7.34
C LYS A 139 2.87 21.96 -7.02
N ASP A 140 2.63 23.19 -6.55
CA ASP A 140 1.29 23.73 -6.27
C ASP A 140 0.42 22.82 -5.38
N GLY A 141 1.02 22.23 -4.34
CA GLY A 141 0.34 21.30 -3.43
C GLY A 141 0.10 19.89 -3.99
N CYS A 142 0.61 19.59 -5.18
CA CYS A 142 0.49 18.28 -5.83
C CYS A 142 1.85 17.60 -5.97
N TRP A 143 1.86 16.28 -6.03
CA TRP A 143 2.97 15.49 -6.57
C TRP A 143 2.79 15.36 -8.07
N VAL A 144 3.80 15.74 -8.85
CA VAL A 144 3.71 15.81 -10.31
C VAL A 144 4.93 15.22 -11.01
N ASN A 145 4.69 14.66 -12.18
CA ASN A 145 5.70 14.43 -13.22
C ASN A 145 5.02 14.51 -14.60
N GLN A 146 5.67 14.00 -15.65
CA GLN A 146 5.09 14.01 -17.01
C GLN A 146 3.83 13.14 -17.14
N ARG A 147 3.71 12.08 -16.34
CA ARG A 147 2.63 11.10 -16.41
C ARG A 147 1.50 11.37 -15.43
N THR A 148 1.80 11.92 -14.26
CA THR A 148 0.81 12.02 -13.18
C THR A 148 0.76 13.39 -12.51
N ARG A 149 -0.43 13.69 -11.99
CA ARG A 149 -0.68 14.74 -11.02
C ARG A 149 -1.54 14.16 -9.90
N ILE A 150 -1.02 14.20 -8.68
CA ILE A 150 -1.68 13.72 -7.46
C ILE A 150 -1.77 14.87 -6.47
N CYS A 151 -2.96 15.42 -6.27
CA CYS A 151 -3.21 16.55 -5.38
C CYS A 151 -4.07 16.11 -4.20
N VAL A 152 -3.75 16.59 -3.00
CA VAL A 152 -4.58 16.46 -1.78
C VAL A 152 -4.71 17.86 -1.18
N ARG A 153 -5.94 18.34 -1.02
CA ARG A 153 -6.27 19.66 -0.48
C ARG A 153 -7.16 19.55 0.75
#